data_AF-A0A1V5C8I4-F1
#
_entry.id   AF-A0A1V5C8I4-F1
#
_cell.length_a   1.000
_cell.length_b   1.000
_cell.length_c   1.000
_cell.angle_alpha   90.00
_cell.angle_beta   90.00
_cell.angle_gamma   90.00
#
_symmetry.space_group_name_H-M   'P 1'
#
loop_
_entity.id
_entity.type
_entity.pdbx_description
1 polymer ?
#
loop_
_entity_poly.entity_id
_entity_poly.type
_entity_poly.pdbx_seq_one_letter_code
_entity_poly.pdbx_strand_id
1 'polypeptide(L)'
;MGLYKRGKTYWFTVTYEGRRIQESLKTDNRKVAEKAYAKMLTDLIEGRYFETATAKRTLFEEMVKKYLQDHEHLRDQTSLKQLAPFFNGRTLFEINTKLVAEYRSERAKKAKPATIYQELALLRRMFNVAIKEWQWLKANPVSGLSIAVGNRNAKAGIELQL
;
A
#
# COMPACT_ATOMS: atom_id res chain seq x y z
N MET A 1 16.64 -26.73 -7.76
CA MET A 1 16.06 -25.59 -8.52
C MET A 1 14.55 -25.66 -8.42
N GLY A 2 13.89 -24.57 -8.00
CA GLY A 2 12.43 -24.53 -7.78
C GLY A 2 11.58 -24.32 -9.03
N LEU A 3 12.19 -24.03 -10.18
CA LEU A 3 11.52 -23.72 -11.45
C LEU A 3 11.37 -24.97 -12.33
N TYR A 4 10.17 -25.24 -12.83
CA TYR A 4 9.87 -26.37 -13.71
C TYR A 4 8.74 -26.04 -14.69
N LYS A 5 8.61 -26.80 -15.78
CA LYS A 5 7.55 -26.61 -16.78
C LYS A 5 6.42 -27.61 -16.56
N ARG A 6 5.17 -27.14 -16.54
CA ARG A 6 3.96 -27.97 -16.45
C ARG A 6 3.05 -27.64 -17.64
N GLY A 7 2.96 -28.56 -18.60
CA GLY A 7 2.30 -28.31 -19.89
C GLY A 7 3.01 -27.21 -20.67
N LYS A 8 2.29 -26.15 -21.05
CA LYS A 8 2.88 -24.98 -21.71
C LYS A 8 3.44 -23.95 -20.75
N THR A 9 3.13 -23.99 -19.45
CA THR A 9 3.44 -22.90 -18.53
C THR A 9 4.58 -23.28 -17.58
N TYR A 10 5.48 -22.34 -17.29
CA TYR A 10 6.47 -22.46 -16.23
C TYR A 10 5.85 -22.21 -14.86
N TRP A 11 6.26 -23.01 -13.88
CA TRP A 11 5.85 -22.96 -12.49
C TRP A 11 7.08 -22.89 -11.61
N PHE A 12 6.94 -22.28 -10.44
CA PHE A 12 7.96 -22.40 -9.40
C PHE A 12 7.38 -23.01 -8.12
N THR A 13 8.26 -23.62 -7.35
CA THR A 13 8.06 -24.11 -5.99
C THR A 13 9.21 -23.59 -5.16
N VAL A 14 8.91 -22.88 -4.08
CA VAL A 14 9.89 -22.47 -3.07
C VAL A 14 9.30 -22.64 -1.69
N THR A 15 10.11 -23.09 -0.74
CA THR A 15 9.74 -23.11 0.67
C THR A 15 10.42 -21.93 1.34
N TYR A 16 9.63 -21.05 1.93
CA TYR A 16 10.10 -19.87 2.65
C TYR A 16 9.41 -19.84 4.02
N GLU A 17 10.18 -19.75 5.10
CA GLU A 17 9.67 -19.75 6.49
C GLU A 17 8.68 -20.90 6.79
N GLY A 18 9.00 -22.11 6.33
CA GLY A 18 8.17 -23.30 6.53
C GLY A 18 6.90 -23.35 5.67
N ARG A 19 6.60 -22.32 4.88
CA ARG A 19 5.47 -22.28 3.95
C ARG A 19 5.93 -22.63 2.54
N ARG A 20 5.25 -23.59 1.92
CA ARG A 20 5.46 -23.95 0.52
C ARG A 20 4.64 -23.03 -0.38
N ILE A 21 5.32 -22.27 -1.23
CA ILE A 21 4.73 -21.38 -2.23
C ILE A 21 4.88 -22.04 -3.58
N GLN A 22 3.76 -22.18 -4.30
CA GLN A 22 3.73 -22.75 -5.64
C GLN A 22 2.80 -21.94 -6.52
N GLU A 23 3.35 -21.26 -7.52
CA GLU A 23 2.57 -20.47 -8.48
C GLU A 23 3.07 -20.64 -9.91
N SER A 24 2.16 -20.42 -10.86
CA SER A 24 2.49 -20.37 -12.28
C SER A 24 3.08 -19.00 -12.64
N LEU A 25 4.16 -18.99 -13.42
CA LEU A 25 4.75 -17.78 -14.00
C LEU A 25 4.03 -17.31 -15.27
N LYS A 26 2.93 -17.99 -15.66
CA LYS A 26 2.05 -17.64 -16.80
C LYS A 26 2.79 -17.39 -18.12
N THR A 27 3.96 -18.02 -18.29
CA THR A 27 4.79 -17.91 -19.50
C THR A 27 5.29 -19.29 -19.90
N ASP A 28 5.46 -19.51 -21.20
CA ASP A 28 6.07 -20.69 -21.81
C ASP A 28 7.53 -20.45 -22.22
N ASN A 29 8.04 -19.23 -22.05
CA ASN A 29 9.38 -18.82 -22.38
C ASN A 29 10.31 -18.98 -21.17
N ARG A 30 11.32 -19.84 -21.32
CA ARG A 30 12.29 -20.16 -20.26
C ARG A 30 13.03 -18.93 -19.72
N LYS A 31 13.51 -18.04 -20.59
CA LYS A 31 14.28 -16.85 -20.15
C LYS A 31 13.41 -15.88 -19.36
N VAL A 32 12.15 -15.72 -19.77
CA VAL A 32 11.17 -14.89 -19.04
C VAL A 32 10.86 -15.52 -17.68
N ALA A 33 10.68 -16.85 -17.65
CA ALA A 33 10.43 -17.61 -16.43
C ALA A 33 11.60 -17.49 -15.43
N GLU A 34 12.84 -17.64 -15.89
CA GLU A 34 14.04 -17.51 -15.05
C GLU A 34 14.16 -16.11 -14.44
N LYS A 35 13.91 -15.05 -15.22
CA LYS A 35 13.90 -13.66 -14.71
C LYS A 35 12.79 -13.44 -13.68
N ALA A 36 11.57 -13.91 -13.98
CA ALA A 36 10.44 -13.77 -13.06
C ALA A 36 10.66 -14.54 -11.75
N TYR A 37 11.24 -15.74 -11.84
CA TYR A 37 11.61 -16.54 -10.66
C TYR A 37 12.71 -15.87 -9.83
N ALA A 38 13.75 -15.33 -10.46
CA ALA A 38 14.81 -14.59 -9.75
C ALA A 38 14.24 -13.37 -9.02
N LYS A 39 13.40 -12.58 -9.68
CA LYS A 39 12.70 -11.45 -9.06
C LYS A 39 11.86 -11.88 -7.86
N MET A 40 11.12 -12.98 -7.98
CA MET A 40 10.29 -13.52 -6.89
C MET A 40 11.12 -13.96 -5.68
N LEU A 41 12.26 -14.61 -5.92
CA LEU A 41 13.19 -14.96 -4.84
C LEU A 41 13.73 -13.71 -4.15
N THR A 42 14.09 -12.67 -4.91
CA THR A 42 14.49 -11.38 -4.36
C THR A 42 13.36 -10.76 -3.52
N ASP A 43 12.13 -10.70 -4.07
CA ASP A 43 10.96 -10.18 -3.35
C ASP A 43 10.65 -11.00 -2.09
N LEU A 44 10.89 -12.31 -2.08
CA LEU A 44 10.74 -13.18 -0.91
C LEU A 44 11.79 -12.89 0.16
N ILE A 45 13.07 -12.85 -0.21
CA ILE A 45 14.19 -12.56 0.70
C ILE A 45 14.02 -11.17 1.32
N GLU A 46 13.50 -10.21 0.56
CA GLU A 46 13.27 -8.85 1.04
C GLU A 46 11.90 -8.68 1.73
N GLY A 47 11.12 -9.76 1.86
CA GLY A 47 9.80 -9.78 2.51
C GLY A 47 8.66 -9.12 1.71
N ARG A 48 8.93 -8.60 0.51
CA ARG A 48 7.95 -7.89 -0.33
C ARG A 48 6.90 -8.81 -0.94
N TYR A 49 7.18 -10.12 -1.05
CA TYR A 49 6.34 -11.05 -1.80
C TYR A 49 4.91 -11.17 -1.24
N PHE A 50 4.78 -11.46 0.06
CA PHE A 50 3.47 -11.65 0.71
C PHE A 50 2.73 -10.32 0.91
N GLU A 51 3.46 -9.25 1.20
CA GLU A 51 2.91 -7.90 1.35
C GLU A 51 2.28 -7.41 0.05
N THR A 52 2.96 -7.64 -1.08
CA THR A 52 2.44 -7.28 -2.40
C THR A 52 1.20 -8.10 -2.76
N ALA A 53 1.13 -9.37 -2.34
CA ALA A 53 -0.03 -10.22 -2.60
C ALA A 53 -1.26 -9.81 -1.78
N THR A 54 -1.06 -9.48 -0.50
CA THR A 54 -2.13 -9.01 0.39
C THR A 54 -2.65 -7.65 -0.05
N ALA A 55 -1.76 -6.66 -0.26
CA ALA A 55 -2.16 -5.34 -0.73
C ALA A 55 -2.92 -5.35 -2.08
N LYS A 56 -2.62 -6.31 -2.96
CA LYS A 56 -3.31 -6.49 -4.26
C LYS A 56 -4.69 -7.13 -4.15
N ARG A 57 -5.01 -7.77 -3.03
CA ARG A 57 -6.30 -8.46 -2.83
C ARG A 57 -7.20 -7.71 -1.88
N THR A 58 -6.62 -6.99 -0.93
CA THR A 58 -7.36 -6.22 0.06
C THR A 58 -7.88 -4.93 -0.53
N LEU A 59 -9.18 -4.69 -0.38
CA LEU A 59 -9.84 -3.47 -0.81
C LEU A 59 -9.75 -2.38 0.26
N PHE A 60 -9.91 -1.12 -0.16
CA PHE A 60 -9.97 0.01 0.75
C PHE A 60 -11.10 -0.13 1.78
N GLU A 61 -12.30 -0.52 1.35
CA GLU A 61 -13.43 -0.73 2.26
C GLU A 61 -13.19 -1.81 3.30
N GLU A 62 -12.41 -2.85 2.99
CA GLU A 62 -12.03 -3.90 3.94
C GLU A 62 -11.08 -3.35 5.00
N MET A 63 -10.12 -2.52 4.59
CA MET A 63 -9.22 -1.81 5.51
C MET A 63 -9.99 -0.88 6.43
N VAL A 64 -10.95 -0.11 5.89
CA VAL A 64 -11.80 0.79 6.68
C VAL A 64 -12.64 0.00 7.68
N LYS A 65 -13.30 -1.08 7.22
CA LYS A 65 -14.13 -1.93 8.09
C LYS A 65 -13.33 -2.49 9.26
N LYS A 66 -12.13 -3.02 8.99
CA LYS A 66 -11.24 -3.55 10.04
C LYS A 66 -10.74 -2.44 10.96
N TYR A 67 -10.33 -1.30 10.42
CA TYR A 67 -9.85 -0.15 11.21
C TYR A 67 -10.92 0.36 12.19
N LEU A 68 -12.17 0.43 11.75
CA LEU A 68 -13.30 0.87 12.58
C LEU A 68 -13.66 -0.13 13.69
N GLN A 69 -13.32 -1.41 13.57
CA GLN A 69 -13.54 -2.37 14.65
C GLN A 69 -12.61 -2.12 15.84
N ASP A 70 -11.37 -1.71 15.56
CA ASP A 70 -10.31 -1.63 16.57
C ASP A 70 -10.02 -0.18 17.05
N HIS A 71 -10.38 0.84 16.26
CA HIS A 71 -9.95 2.22 16.48
C HIS A 71 -11.05 3.28 16.25
N GLU A 72 -12.32 2.96 16.51
CA GLU A 72 -13.42 3.88 16.20
C GLU A 72 -13.31 5.21 16.97
N HIS A 73 -13.29 6.32 16.21
CA HIS A 73 -13.47 7.66 16.72
C HIS A 73 -14.56 8.40 15.93
N LEU A 74 -15.48 9.08 16.62
CA LEU A 74 -16.59 9.84 15.98
C LEU A 74 -16.12 10.79 14.86
N ARG A 75 -14.94 11.39 15.04
CA ARG A 75 -14.37 12.34 14.08
C ARG A 75 -13.89 11.68 12.78
N ASP A 76 -13.51 10.40 12.84
CA ASP A 76 -13.00 9.66 11.69
C ASP A 76 -14.13 9.37 10.68
N GLN A 77 -15.37 9.20 11.15
CA GLN A 77 -16.53 8.95 10.28
C GLN A 77 -16.76 10.08 9.26
N THR A 78 -16.52 11.34 9.63
CA THR A 78 -16.72 12.47 8.71
C THR A 78 -15.69 12.47 7.59
N SER A 79 -14.43 12.17 7.91
CA SER A 79 -13.35 12.03 6.92
C SER A 79 -13.58 10.81 6.03
N LEU A 80 -14.02 9.68 6.60
CA LEU A 80 -14.31 8.47 5.83
C LEU A 80 -15.43 8.67 4.81
N LYS A 81 -16.46 9.45 5.14
CA LYS A 81 -17.53 9.81 4.18
C LYS A 81 -17.00 10.53 2.94
N GLN A 82 -15.87 11.24 3.05
CA GLN A 82 -15.24 11.93 1.92
C GLN A 82 -14.23 11.04 1.19
N LEU A 83 -13.52 10.15 1.91
CA LEU A 83 -12.55 9.22 1.33
C LEU A 83 -13.23 8.08 0.55
N ALA A 84 -14.30 7.51 1.09
CA ALA A 84 -14.94 6.32 0.55
C ALA A 84 -15.38 6.45 -0.92
N PRO A 85 -16.02 7.55 -1.38
CA PRO A 85 -16.42 7.69 -2.79
C PRO A 85 -15.26 7.66 -3.78
N PHE A 86 -14.04 8.02 -3.35
CA PHE A 86 -12.87 8.10 -4.23
C PHE A 86 -12.03 6.81 -4.21
N PHE A 87 -11.95 6.15 -3.06
CA PHE A 87 -11.06 4.99 -2.85
C PHE A 87 -11.76 3.64 -2.81
N ASN A 88 -13.09 3.56 -2.60
CA ASN A 88 -13.80 2.28 -2.61
C ASN A 88 -13.66 1.56 -3.95
N GLY A 89 -13.59 0.22 -3.90
CA GLY A 89 -13.38 -0.63 -5.06
C GLY A 89 -11.94 -0.66 -5.58
N ARG A 90 -11.03 0.10 -4.96
CA ARG A 90 -9.58 0.03 -5.24
C ARG A 90 -8.89 -0.85 -4.20
N THR A 91 -7.90 -1.58 -4.68
CA THR A 91 -7.02 -2.36 -3.81
C THR A 91 -6.00 -1.46 -3.13
N LEU A 92 -5.50 -1.85 -1.96
CA LEU A 92 -4.49 -1.08 -1.23
C LEU A 92 -3.20 -0.89 -2.06
N PHE A 93 -2.90 -1.80 -2.98
CA PHE A 93 -1.80 -1.69 -3.93
C PHE A 93 -2.01 -0.61 -5.00
N GLU A 94 -3.25 -0.36 -5.42
CA GLU A 94 -3.56 0.70 -6.39
C GLU A 94 -3.50 2.10 -5.76
N ILE A 95 -3.67 2.18 -4.44
CA ILE A 95 -3.58 3.44 -3.69
C ILE A 95 -2.11 3.82 -3.51
N ASN A 96 -1.59 4.56 -4.48
CA ASN A 96 -0.25 5.12 -4.47
C ASN A 96 -0.25 6.63 -4.19
N THR A 97 0.93 7.20 -3.97
CA THR A 97 1.13 8.62 -3.69
C THR A 97 0.54 9.54 -4.77
N LYS A 98 0.56 9.13 -6.05
CA LYS A 98 -0.03 9.90 -7.15
C LYS A 98 -1.55 9.97 -7.02
N LEU A 99 -2.19 8.85 -6.73
CA LEU A 99 -3.65 8.77 -6.55
C LEU A 99 -4.11 9.60 -5.33
N VAL A 100 -3.34 9.59 -4.25
CA VAL A 100 -3.64 10.43 -3.07
C VAL A 100 -3.43 11.91 -3.36
N ALA A 101 -2.45 12.29 -4.19
CA ALA A 101 -2.28 13.66 -4.65
C ALA A 101 -3.44 14.13 -5.54
N GLU A 102 -3.97 13.25 -6.39
CA GLU A 102 -5.15 13.50 -7.20
C GLU A 102 -6.38 13.76 -6.32
N TYR A 103 -6.63 12.89 -5.33
CA TYR A 103 -7.68 13.11 -4.32
C TYR A 103 -7.55 14.49 -3.66
N ARG A 104 -6.35 14.86 -3.22
CA ARG A 104 -6.09 16.17 -2.60
C ARG A 104 -6.46 17.32 -3.54
N SER A 105 -6.05 17.24 -4.81
CA SER A 105 -6.33 18.28 -5.81
C SER A 105 -7.82 18.42 -6.12
N GLU A 106 -8.57 17.32 -6.13
CA GLU A 106 -10.03 17.37 -6.28
C GLU A 106 -10.71 17.98 -5.05
N ARG A 107 -10.28 17.60 -3.85
CA ARG A 107 -10.81 18.12 -2.60
C ARG A 107 -10.50 19.60 -2.38
N ALA A 108 -9.35 20.08 -2.85
CA ALA A 108 -8.96 21.49 -2.79
C ALA A 108 -9.96 22.43 -3.48
N LYS A 109 -10.75 21.92 -4.44
CA LYS A 109 -11.81 22.69 -5.11
C LYS A 109 -13.07 22.87 -4.26
N LYS A 110 -13.28 22.03 -3.23
CA LYS A 110 -14.55 21.90 -2.50
C LYS A 110 -14.42 22.03 -0.98
N ALA A 111 -13.20 22.00 -0.43
CA ALA A 111 -12.98 21.94 0.99
C ALA A 111 -11.83 22.85 1.46
N LYS A 112 -11.92 23.28 2.72
CA LYS A 112 -10.87 24.08 3.35
C LYS A 112 -9.61 23.22 3.55
N PRO A 113 -8.42 23.82 3.50
CA PRO A 113 -7.17 23.11 3.72
C PRO A 113 -7.09 22.28 5.00
N ALA A 114 -7.64 22.80 6.10
CA ALA A 114 -7.70 22.10 7.37
C ALA A 114 -8.52 20.81 7.29
N THR A 115 -9.62 20.80 6.54
CA THR A 115 -10.46 19.61 6.33
C THR A 115 -9.69 18.54 5.55
N ILE A 116 -9.02 18.94 4.47
CA ILE A 116 -8.21 18.04 3.64
C ILE A 116 -7.06 17.44 4.46
N TYR A 117 -6.43 18.25 5.33
CA TYR A 117 -5.42 17.77 6.26
C TYR A 117 -5.96 16.65 7.15
N GLN A 118 -7.16 16.81 7.72
CA GLN A 118 -7.78 15.78 8.57
C GLN A 118 -8.10 14.50 7.79
N GLU A 119 -8.62 14.63 6.57
CA GLU A 119 -8.88 13.49 5.68
C GLU A 119 -7.59 12.71 5.37
N LEU A 120 -6.51 13.42 4.98
CA LEU A 120 -5.22 12.80 4.69
C LEU A 120 -4.52 12.26 5.95
N ALA A 121 -4.69 12.92 7.10
CA ALA A 121 -4.15 12.45 8.38
C ALA A 121 -4.80 11.13 8.81
N LEU A 122 -6.12 11.00 8.62
CA LEU A 122 -6.82 9.74 8.84
C LEU A 122 -6.33 8.66 7.88
N LEU A 123 -6.25 8.97 6.58
CA LEU A 123 -5.74 8.03 5.58
C LEU A 123 -4.33 7.54 5.95
N ARG A 124 -3.44 8.46 6.35
CA ARG A 124 -2.09 8.12 6.83
C ARG A 124 -2.13 7.21 8.04
N ARG A 125 -3.01 7.46 9.01
CA ARG A 125 -3.15 6.63 10.22
C ARG A 125 -3.62 5.22 9.87
N MET A 126 -4.65 5.07 9.03
CA MET A 126 -5.14 3.76 8.60
C MET A 126 -4.04 2.94 7.91
N PHE A 127 -3.29 3.56 6.99
CA PHE A 127 -2.16 2.88 6.36
C PHE A 127 -1.04 2.54 7.34
N ASN A 128 -0.79 3.38 8.36
CA ASN A 128 0.20 3.05 9.39
C ASN A 128 -0.23 1.85 10.24
N VAL A 129 -1.52 1.74 10.59
CA VAL A 129 -2.06 0.56 11.29
C VAL A 129 -1.94 -0.68 10.40
N ALA A 130 -2.34 -0.57 9.13
CA ALA A 130 -2.22 -1.66 8.17
C ALA A 130 -0.77 -2.14 7.98
N ILE A 131 0.21 -1.24 8.08
CA ILE A 131 1.64 -1.58 8.02
C ILE A 131 2.13 -2.19 9.33
N LYS A 132 1.91 -1.51 10.47
CA LYS A 132 2.55 -1.85 11.75
C LYS A 132 1.89 -3.02 12.45
N GLU A 133 0.56 -3.09 12.40
CA GLU A 133 -0.21 -4.06 13.17
C GLU A 133 -0.63 -5.24 12.32
N TRP A 134 -1.00 -4.99 11.06
CA TRP A 134 -1.51 -6.05 10.18
C TRP A 134 -0.47 -6.56 9.17
N GLN A 135 0.64 -5.84 9.01
CA GLN A 135 1.71 -6.16 8.05
C GLN A 135 1.17 -6.38 6.62
N TRP A 136 0.15 -5.63 6.24
CA TRP A 136 -0.49 -5.71 4.92
C TRP A 136 0.31 -4.96 3.84
N LEU A 137 1.07 -3.93 4.23
CA LEU A 137 1.92 -3.12 3.35
C LEU A 137 3.24 -2.78 4.06
N LYS A 138 4.25 -2.35 3.31
CA LYS A 138 5.53 -1.82 3.83
C LYS A 138 5.65 -0.30 3.80
N ALA A 139 5.00 0.33 2.83
CA ALA A 139 5.13 1.75 2.58
C ALA A 139 3.76 2.42 2.66
N ASN A 140 3.72 3.55 3.36
CA ASN A 140 2.52 4.37 3.45
C ASN A 140 2.46 5.31 2.24
N PRO A 141 1.44 5.23 1.38
CA PRO A 141 1.34 6.07 0.19
C PRO A 141 1.21 7.57 0.51
N VAL A 142 0.83 7.90 1.76
CA VAL A 142 0.63 9.27 2.25
C VAL A 142 1.89 9.84 2.93
N SER A 143 2.92 9.03 3.23
CA SER A 143 4.09 9.49 4.00
C SER A 143 4.93 10.56 3.28
N GLY A 144 5.05 10.45 1.95
CA GLY A 144 5.81 11.39 1.11
C GLY A 144 5.04 12.65 0.72
N LEU A 145 3.74 12.74 1.05
CA LEU A 145 2.93 13.92 0.71
C LEU A 145 3.08 14.98 1.79
N SER A 146 3.47 16.18 1.37
CA SER A 146 3.39 17.35 2.24
C SER A 146 1.92 17.65 2.52
N ILE A 147 1.44 17.28 3.70
CA ILE A 147 0.04 17.51 4.14
C ILE A 147 -0.18 19.01 4.43
N ALA A 148 0.88 19.81 4.49
CA ALA A 148 0.79 21.25 4.65
C ALA A 148 0.19 21.89 3.40
N VAL A 149 -0.89 22.64 3.61
CA VAL A 149 -1.32 23.71 2.71
C VAL A 149 -0.87 25.00 3.38
N GLY A 150 0.19 25.60 2.86
CA GLY A 150 0.67 26.91 3.31
C GLY A 150 1.40 26.91 4.66
N ASN A 151 2.63 26.40 4.70
CA ASN A 151 3.75 27.17 5.24
C ASN A 151 5.07 26.53 4.79
N ARG A 152 5.90 27.28 4.06
CA ARG A 152 7.22 26.84 3.58
C ARG A 152 8.30 26.83 4.69
N ASN A 153 7.92 27.13 5.93
CA ASN A 153 8.87 27.30 7.03
C ASN A 153 8.76 26.14 8.03
N ALA A 154 9.27 24.97 7.66
CA ALA A 154 9.50 23.87 8.62
C ALA A 154 10.69 22.95 8.26
N LYS A 155 11.55 23.37 7.33
CA LYS A 155 12.79 22.65 6.96
C LYS A 155 14.04 23.53 7.13
N ALA A 156 14.15 24.23 8.25
CA ALA A 156 15.34 25.03 8.58
C ALA A 156 15.81 24.85 10.03
N GLY A 157 15.57 23.69 10.66
CA GLY A 157 15.82 23.52 12.10
C GLY A 157 16.40 22.19 12.58
N ILE A 158 16.94 21.32 11.71
CA ILE A 158 17.53 20.03 12.14
C ILE A 158 18.93 19.78 11.55
N GLU A 159 19.63 20.80 11.07
CA GLU A 159 21.08 20.68 10.83
C GLU A 159 21.82 21.71 11.68
N LEU A 160 22.10 21.34 12.93
CA LEU A 160 23.22 21.82 13.74
C LEU A 160 23.20 21.07 15.09
N GLN A 161 23.78 19.88 15.09
CA GLN A 161 24.51 19.32 16.23
C GLN A 161 25.32 18.11 15.76
N LEU A 162 26.49 18.41 15.20
CA LEU A 162 27.75 17.69 15.36
C LEU A 162 28.84 18.75 15.58
#